data_AF-A0A5J4ZTI0-F1
#
_entry.id   AF-A0A5J4ZTI0-F1
#
_cell.length_a   1.000
_cell.length_b   1.000
_cell.length_c   1.000
_cell.angle_alpha   90.00
_cell.angle_beta   90.00
_cell.angle_gamma   90.00
#
_symmetry.space_group_name_H-M   'P 1'
#
loop_
_entity.id
_entity.type
_entity.pdbx_description
1 polymer ?
#
loop_
_entity_poly.entity_id
_entity_poly.type
_entity_poly.pdbx_seq_one_letter_code
_entity_poly.pdbx_strand_id
1 'polypeptide(L)'
;MHNSKEKAREIVILTGAGVSKQSPSFKESQFTKGKAKSIHPPIESHWQLPSQEEYKRFSWSNLNFELMLSNPRKFGASLKRVRKSQSLQEVLEGAHVLKDEQIVESFRELLFLEGQLPAKQNDYHTLLRFLRMRDFDLTKAKDMFLKYLKWREEFGVDAIPKEFKFEEYREVKKCYPHGFHGVDRHGRPIYIERIGMVDLNALLQVTTIDRFVKYHVSEQEKTLNWRYPACSVAAKKHIASYHEYLRCEGCGSF
;
A
#
# COMPACT_ATOMS: atom_id res chain seq x y z
N MET A 1 4.57 -4.56 -57.89
CA MET A 1 4.50 -3.10 -57.71
C MET A 1 3.20 -2.76 -56.99
N HIS A 2 3.26 -1.74 -56.13
CA HIS A 2 2.16 -0.98 -55.53
C HIS A 2 1.43 -1.56 -54.30
N ASN A 3 2.06 -1.20 -53.17
CA ASN A 3 1.51 -0.89 -51.88
C ASN A 3 0.73 0.45 -51.98
N SER A 4 -0.51 0.54 -51.48
CA SER A 4 -1.21 1.82 -51.32
C SER A 4 -1.76 1.94 -49.91
N LYS A 5 -1.21 2.91 -49.17
CA LYS A 5 -1.64 3.38 -47.86
C LYS A 5 -2.87 4.26 -48.05
N GLU A 6 -4.01 3.90 -47.46
CA GLU A 6 -5.14 4.82 -47.36
C GLU A 6 -5.07 5.61 -46.04
N LYS A 7 -5.01 6.93 -46.21
CA LYS A 7 -4.82 7.95 -45.18
C LYS A 7 -6.17 8.20 -44.51
N ALA A 8 -6.26 7.98 -43.19
CA ALA A 8 -7.46 8.34 -42.42
C ALA A 8 -7.67 9.86 -42.47
N ARG A 9 -8.89 10.28 -42.83
CA ARG A 9 -9.32 11.68 -42.88
C ARG A 9 -9.65 12.17 -41.48
N GLU A 10 -9.02 13.27 -41.09
CA GLU A 10 -9.22 14.00 -39.84
C GLU A 10 -10.54 14.79 -39.92
N ILE A 11 -11.45 14.58 -38.99
CA ILE A 11 -12.71 15.33 -38.88
C ILE A 11 -12.45 16.50 -37.92
N VAL A 12 -12.51 17.73 -38.43
CA VAL A 12 -12.40 18.97 -37.67
C VAL A 12 -13.81 19.45 -37.33
N ILE A 13 -14.14 19.53 -36.04
CA ILE A 13 -15.38 20.17 -35.55
C ILE A 13 -15.02 21.60 -35.11
N LEU A 14 -15.58 22.59 -35.81
CA LEU A 14 -15.51 24.01 -35.46
C LEU A 14 -16.67 24.35 -34.51
N THR A 15 -16.36 24.92 -33.34
CA THR A 15 -17.37 25.56 -32.48
C THR A 15 -17.16 27.07 -32.48
N GLY A 16 -18.14 27.77 -33.06
CA GLY A 16 -18.27 29.23 -33.04
C GLY A 16 -18.76 29.77 -31.69
N ALA A 17 -18.56 31.07 -31.53
CA ALA A 17 -18.44 31.82 -30.28
C ALA A 17 -19.75 32.40 -29.69
N GLY A 18 -19.68 32.75 -28.39
CA GLY A 18 -20.49 33.73 -27.65
C GLY A 18 -21.36 33.12 -26.54
N VAL A 19 -21.40 33.55 -25.27
CA VAL A 19 -20.92 34.75 -24.56
C VAL A 19 -20.69 34.39 -23.07
N SER A 20 -19.83 35.20 -22.43
CA SER A 20 -19.17 35.14 -21.12
C SER A 20 -20.00 34.96 -19.84
N LYS A 21 -19.37 34.35 -18.81
CA LYS A 21 -19.07 34.95 -17.49
C LYS A 21 -18.02 34.10 -16.71
N GLN A 22 -17.18 34.80 -15.95
CA GLN A 22 -15.82 34.45 -15.50
C GLN A 22 -15.75 33.54 -14.26
N SER A 23 -14.72 32.67 -14.18
CA SER A 23 -13.74 32.46 -13.07
C SER A 23 -13.02 31.07 -13.20
N PRO A 24 -11.87 30.81 -12.53
CA PRO A 24 -10.54 30.88 -13.13
C PRO A 24 -9.85 29.53 -13.42
N SER A 25 -9.25 29.43 -14.61
CA SER A 25 -7.98 28.75 -14.99
C SER A 25 -7.48 27.58 -14.10
N PHE A 26 -7.88 26.36 -14.45
CA PHE A 26 -7.09 25.16 -14.14
C PHE A 26 -6.09 24.94 -15.29
N LYS A 27 -4.79 25.04 -15.02
CA LYS A 27 -3.74 24.78 -16.03
C LYS A 27 -3.71 23.29 -16.34
N GLU A 28 -4.10 22.95 -17.56
CA GLU A 28 -3.99 21.62 -18.14
C GLU A 28 -2.49 21.28 -18.36
N SER A 29 -1.96 20.34 -17.57
CA SER A 29 -0.62 19.80 -17.79
C SER A 29 -0.69 18.62 -18.76
N GLN A 30 0.05 18.75 -19.85
CA GLN A 30 0.14 17.81 -20.95
C GLN A 30 0.54 16.41 -20.46
N PHE A 31 -0.36 15.44 -20.63
CA PHE A 31 -0.09 14.03 -20.33
C PHE A 31 0.75 13.42 -21.47
N THR A 32 2.06 13.29 -21.25
CA THR A 32 2.94 12.51 -22.12
C THR A 32 2.76 11.02 -21.84
N LYS A 33 2.58 10.20 -22.89
CA LYS A 33 2.49 8.74 -22.82
C LYS A 33 3.85 8.15 -22.39
N GLY A 34 4.12 8.13 -21.08
CA GLY A 34 5.16 7.32 -20.46
C GLY A 34 4.53 6.09 -19.81
N LYS A 35 5.10 4.89 -20.01
CA LYS A 35 4.80 3.74 -19.15
C LYS A 35 5.05 4.18 -17.71
N ALA A 36 4.03 4.17 -16.86
CA ALA A 36 4.17 4.45 -15.44
C ALA A 36 5.10 3.38 -14.83
N LYS A 37 6.38 3.70 -14.71
CA LYS A 37 7.30 2.92 -13.87
C LYS A 37 6.87 3.23 -12.44
N SER A 38 6.35 2.23 -11.74
CA SER A 38 6.14 2.32 -10.30
C SER A 38 7.44 2.79 -9.67
N ILE A 39 7.43 3.97 -9.06
CA ILE A 39 8.64 4.54 -8.45
C ILE A 39 9.13 3.57 -7.37
N HIS A 40 8.25 2.81 -6.71
CA HIS A 40 8.61 1.83 -5.69
C HIS A 40 8.05 0.43 -6.02
N PRO A 41 8.86 -0.65 -5.92
CA PRO A 41 8.38 -2.02 -6.05
C PRO A 41 7.59 -2.40 -4.78
N PRO A 42 6.71 -3.42 -4.85
CA PRO A 42 6.02 -3.95 -3.69
C PRO A 42 6.95 -4.20 -2.51
N ILE A 43 6.47 -4.08 -1.27
CA ILE A 43 7.32 -4.22 -0.08
C ILE A 43 8.01 -5.58 0.00
N GLU A 44 7.39 -6.59 -0.60
CA GLU A 44 7.85 -7.98 -0.73
C GLU A 44 8.98 -8.17 -1.77
N SER A 45 9.35 -7.11 -2.49
CA SER A 45 10.40 -7.07 -3.50
C SER A 45 11.48 -6.08 -3.11
N HIS A 46 12.72 -6.43 -3.40
CA HIS A 46 13.90 -5.65 -3.04
C HIS A 46 13.84 -4.25 -3.64
N TRP A 47 13.97 -3.23 -2.79
CA TRP A 47 14.16 -1.85 -3.21
C TRP A 47 15.63 -1.64 -3.58
N GLN A 48 15.88 -1.12 -4.78
CA GLN A 48 17.20 -0.59 -5.13
C GLN A 48 17.22 0.88 -4.74
N LEU A 49 17.99 1.22 -3.72
CA LEU A 49 18.25 2.61 -3.34
C LEU A 49 18.91 3.36 -4.52
N PRO A 50 18.57 4.65 -4.76
CA PRO A 50 19.33 5.51 -5.67
C PRO A 50 20.81 5.51 -5.29
N SER A 51 21.70 5.58 -6.30
CA SER A 51 23.15 5.53 -6.10
C SER A 51 23.65 6.68 -5.22
N GLN A 52 24.70 6.43 -4.44
CA GLN A 52 25.28 7.31 -3.42
C GLN A 52 25.59 8.77 -3.85
N GLU A 53 25.63 9.08 -5.14
CA GLU A 53 25.93 10.43 -5.61
C GLU A 53 24.86 11.47 -5.25
N GLU A 54 23.61 11.06 -5.02
CA GLU A 54 22.53 11.96 -4.56
C GLU A 54 22.56 12.23 -3.04
N TYR A 55 23.31 11.44 -2.26
CA TYR A 55 23.33 11.50 -0.79
C TYR A 55 24.41 12.43 -0.21
N LYS A 56 25.31 13.02 -1.01
CA LYS A 56 26.45 13.82 -0.52
C LYS A 56 26.10 15.16 0.17
N ARG A 57 24.85 15.37 0.62
CA ARG A 57 24.47 16.55 1.41
C ARG A 57 24.18 16.29 2.89
N PHE A 58 24.31 15.06 3.39
CA PHE A 58 24.14 14.80 4.83
C PHE A 58 25.33 14.05 5.42
N SER A 59 26.16 14.79 6.13
CA SER A 59 27.32 14.30 6.87
C SER A 59 26.85 13.61 8.15
N TRP A 60 27.14 12.33 8.28
CA TRP A 60 27.04 11.57 9.53
C TRP A 60 28.44 11.13 9.93
N SER A 61 28.88 11.50 11.13
CA SER A 61 30.13 11.05 11.73
C SER A 61 29.86 10.01 12.82
N ASN A 62 30.40 8.81 12.58
CA ASN A 62 30.95 7.80 13.50
C ASN A 62 30.17 7.38 14.76
N LEU A 63 29.69 6.13 14.76
CA LEU A 63 29.70 5.25 15.94
C LEU A 63 30.10 3.81 15.55
N ASN A 64 30.97 3.22 16.39
CA ASN A 64 31.79 2.03 16.19
C ASN A 64 31.01 0.70 16.35
N PHE A 65 31.32 -0.29 15.50
CA PHE A 65 30.53 -1.51 15.25
C PHE A 65 31.06 -2.80 15.94
N GLU A 66 31.98 -2.71 16.89
CA GLU A 66 32.87 -3.86 17.15
C GLU A 66 32.60 -4.70 18.40
N LEU A 67 31.34 -4.98 18.77
CA LEU A 67 31.03 -5.92 19.86
C LEU A 67 29.72 -6.69 19.64
N MET A 68 29.64 -7.57 18.63
CA MET A 68 28.50 -8.50 18.49
C MET A 68 28.83 -9.87 17.89
N LEU A 69 30.05 -10.37 18.09
CA LEU A 69 30.42 -11.72 17.66
C LEU A 69 31.11 -12.49 18.78
N SER A 70 30.36 -12.91 19.79
CA SER A 70 30.74 -14.09 20.55
C SER A 70 29.52 -14.82 21.12
N ASN A 71 29.26 -16.01 20.56
CA ASN A 71 29.21 -17.29 21.29
C ASN A 71 28.04 -18.21 20.84
N PRO A 72 28.30 -19.34 20.14
CA PRO A 72 27.27 -20.33 19.82
C PRO A 72 27.42 -21.59 20.68
N ARG A 73 26.32 -22.12 21.27
CA ARG A 73 26.21 -23.56 21.61
C ARG A 73 24.79 -24.05 21.96
N LYS A 74 24.24 -24.82 21.01
CA LYS A 74 23.53 -26.12 21.07
C LYS A 74 22.50 -26.43 22.19
N PHE A 75 21.26 -26.79 21.79
CA PHE A 75 20.47 -27.86 22.41
C PHE A 75 19.64 -28.63 21.36
N GLY A 76 19.86 -29.95 21.29
CA GLY A 76 19.17 -30.88 20.39
C GLY A 76 17.91 -31.48 21.00
N ALA A 77 16.96 -31.89 20.14
CA ALA A 77 15.74 -32.65 20.40
C ALA A 77 14.45 -31.93 20.88
N SER A 78 14.46 -30.61 21.16
CA SER A 78 13.24 -29.75 21.18
C SER A 78 13.02 -28.99 19.86
N LEU A 79 13.92 -29.20 18.90
CA LEU A 79 14.07 -28.39 17.69
C LEU A 79 12.96 -28.61 16.63
N LYS A 80 12.19 -29.69 16.63
CA LYS A 80 11.21 -29.91 15.53
C LYS A 80 9.97 -29.01 15.63
N ARG A 81 9.54 -28.67 16.84
CA ARG A 81 8.40 -27.76 17.07
C ARG A 81 8.85 -26.29 17.06
N VAL A 82 10.01 -26.01 17.65
CA VAL A 82 10.68 -24.69 17.62
C VAL A 82 11.11 -24.30 16.19
N ARG A 83 11.60 -25.23 15.37
CA ARG A 83 11.99 -24.95 13.97
C ARG A 83 10.80 -24.72 13.05
N LYS A 84 9.65 -25.36 13.30
CA LYS A 84 8.42 -25.08 12.57
C LYS A 84 7.86 -23.69 12.92
N SER A 85 7.86 -23.31 14.21
CA SER A 85 7.45 -21.97 14.62
C SER A 85 8.42 -20.90 14.13
N GLN A 86 9.73 -21.15 14.19
CA GLN A 86 10.75 -20.27 13.61
C GLN A 86 10.56 -20.11 12.10
N SER A 87 10.36 -21.19 11.34
CA SER A 87 10.12 -21.08 9.89
C SER A 87 8.83 -20.33 9.52
N LEU A 88 7.79 -20.43 10.37
CA LEU A 88 6.53 -19.71 10.13
C LEU A 88 6.68 -18.23 10.48
N GLN A 89 7.34 -17.93 11.59
CA GLN A 89 7.65 -16.56 12.00
C GLN A 89 8.56 -15.86 10.98
N GLU A 90 9.59 -16.54 10.48
CA GLU A 90 10.44 -16.06 9.38
C GLU A 90 9.64 -15.78 8.10
N VAL A 91 8.65 -16.62 7.77
CA VAL A 91 7.76 -16.39 6.63
C VAL A 91 6.86 -15.17 6.84
N LEU A 92 6.33 -14.98 8.05
CA LEU A 92 5.48 -13.84 8.39
C LEU A 92 6.25 -12.53 8.55
N GLU A 93 7.47 -12.57 9.05
CA GLU A 93 8.34 -11.40 9.23
C GLU A 93 9.10 -11.06 7.95
N GLY A 94 9.24 -12.00 7.02
CA GLY A 94 9.95 -11.80 5.76
C GLY A 94 11.45 -11.60 5.91
N ALA A 95 12.14 -11.52 4.76
CA ALA A 95 13.57 -11.23 4.76
C ALA A 95 13.81 -9.74 5.01
N HIS A 96 14.71 -9.42 5.93
CA HIS A 96 15.13 -8.04 6.22
C HIS A 96 16.42 -7.73 5.45
N VAL A 97 16.47 -6.56 4.82
CA VAL A 97 17.69 -6.06 4.19
C VAL A 97 18.47 -5.33 5.28
N LEU A 98 19.74 -5.67 5.50
CA LEU A 98 20.56 -5.08 6.58
C LEU A 98 20.54 -3.55 6.60
N LYS A 99 20.55 -2.91 5.42
CA LYS A 99 20.45 -1.45 5.30
C LYS A 99 19.08 -0.91 5.74
N ASP A 100 18.00 -1.58 5.34
CA ASP A 100 16.63 -1.21 5.72
C ASP A 100 16.42 -1.42 7.24
N GLU A 101 17.04 -2.46 7.81
CA GLU A 101 17.01 -2.75 9.25
C GLU A 101 17.68 -1.66 10.08
N GLN A 102 18.87 -1.22 9.67
CA GLN A 102 19.57 -0.12 10.34
C GLN A 102 18.75 1.17 10.37
N ILE A 103 18.15 1.57 9.25
CA ILE A 103 17.38 2.81 9.18
C ILE A 103 16.03 2.71 9.90
N VAL A 104 15.40 1.52 9.92
CA VAL A 104 14.20 1.28 10.73
C VAL A 104 14.54 1.38 12.21
N GLU A 105 15.69 0.88 12.66
CA GLU A 105 16.10 0.98 14.05
C GLU A 105 16.42 2.43 14.45
N SER A 106 17.15 3.19 13.62
CA SER A 106 17.34 4.63 13.85
C SER A 106 16.02 5.39 13.91
N PHE A 107 15.02 5.00 13.10
CA PHE A 107 13.69 5.59 13.15
C PHE A 107 12.95 5.25 14.45
N ARG A 108 13.09 4.01 14.96
CA ARG A 108 12.54 3.61 16.27
C ARG A 108 13.16 4.36 17.42
N GLU A 109 14.49 4.49 17.43
CA GLU A 109 15.22 5.25 18.45
C GLU A 109 14.75 6.71 18.49
N LEU A 110 14.60 7.33 17.31
CA LEU A 110 14.08 8.69 17.19
C LEU A 110 12.66 8.82 17.77
N LEU A 111 11.75 7.89 17.45
CA LEU A 111 10.41 7.87 18.02
C LEU A 111 10.41 7.61 19.54
N PHE A 112 11.33 6.79 20.03
CA PHE A 112 11.47 6.46 21.44
C PHE A 112 11.96 7.66 22.25
N LEU A 113 12.99 8.35 21.78
CA LEU A 113 13.56 9.53 22.45
C LEU A 113 12.55 10.68 22.55
N GLU A 114 11.64 10.80 21.58
CA GLU A 114 10.56 11.79 21.60
C GLU A 114 9.31 11.31 22.37
N GLY A 115 9.32 10.10 22.93
CA GLY A 115 8.18 9.53 23.68
C GLY A 115 6.96 9.22 22.81
N GLN A 116 7.17 9.04 21.50
CA GLN A 116 6.11 8.87 20.50
C GLN A 116 6.05 7.45 19.92
N LEU A 117 6.91 6.54 20.39
CA LEU A 117 6.90 5.15 19.94
C LEU A 117 5.65 4.42 20.46
N PRO A 118 4.71 4.01 19.59
CA PRO A 118 3.52 3.33 20.05
C PRO A 118 3.83 1.86 20.41
N ALA A 119 3.08 1.31 21.37
CA ALA A 119 3.19 -0.12 21.73
C ALA A 119 2.69 -1.06 20.62
N LYS A 120 1.72 -0.59 19.82
CA LYS A 120 1.19 -1.25 18.62
C LYS A 120 1.61 -0.44 17.39
N GLN A 121 1.68 -1.05 16.21
CA GLN A 121 2.10 -0.39 14.95
C GLN A 121 3.58 0.03 14.90
N ASN A 122 4.44 -0.64 15.66
CA ASN A 122 5.91 -0.48 15.62
C ASN A 122 6.63 -1.63 14.90
N ASP A 123 5.89 -2.46 14.16
CA ASP A 123 6.45 -3.57 13.41
C ASP A 123 7.37 -3.06 12.28
N TYR A 124 8.38 -3.88 11.96
CA TYR A 124 9.42 -3.55 10.99
C TYR A 124 8.84 -3.07 9.65
N HIS A 125 7.85 -3.79 9.11
CA HIS A 125 7.29 -3.50 7.79
C HIS A 125 6.44 -2.24 7.79
N THR A 126 5.69 -1.97 8.86
CA THR A 126 4.94 -0.71 9.00
C THR A 126 5.88 0.47 8.99
N LEU A 127 6.92 0.47 9.84
CA LEU A 127 7.88 1.57 9.89
C LEU A 127 8.61 1.75 8.55
N LEU A 128 9.02 0.65 7.92
CA LEU A 128 9.67 0.66 6.61
C LEU A 128 8.78 1.26 5.51
N ARG A 129 7.45 1.08 5.56
CA ARG A 129 6.52 1.73 4.59
C ARG A 129 6.56 3.25 4.70
N PHE A 130 6.54 3.79 5.91
CA PHE A 130 6.59 5.25 6.10
C PHE A 130 7.92 5.83 5.67
N LEU A 131 9.02 5.12 5.95
CA LEU A 131 10.35 5.47 5.46
C LEU A 131 10.40 5.47 3.93
N ARG A 132 9.96 4.37 3.29
CA ARG A 132 9.95 4.26 1.82
C ARG A 132 9.09 5.33 1.15
N MET A 133 7.94 5.66 1.72
CA MET A 133 7.02 6.68 1.17
C MET A 133 7.58 8.10 1.27
N ARG A 134 8.61 8.34 2.11
CA ARG A 134 9.28 9.63 2.26
C ARG A 134 10.75 9.58 1.87
N ASP A 135 11.11 8.67 0.96
CA ASP A 135 12.47 8.51 0.45
C ASP A 135 13.53 8.40 1.55
N PHE A 136 13.15 7.76 2.66
CA PHE A 136 13.95 7.55 3.86
C PHE A 136 14.34 8.83 4.63
N ASP A 137 13.64 9.95 4.39
CA ASP A 137 13.72 11.16 5.22
C ASP A 137 13.04 10.90 6.58
N LEU A 138 13.84 10.72 7.63
CA LEU A 138 13.37 10.36 8.98
C LEU A 138 12.36 11.38 9.54
N THR A 139 12.60 12.67 9.34
CA THR A 139 11.73 13.73 9.87
C THR A 139 10.38 13.71 9.16
N LYS A 140 10.37 13.64 7.83
CA LYS A 140 9.12 13.56 7.06
C LYS A 140 8.36 12.25 7.30
N ALA A 141 9.09 11.15 7.45
CA ALA A 141 8.52 9.84 7.78
C ALA A 141 7.86 9.87 9.16
N LYS A 142 8.51 10.48 10.16
CA LYS A 142 7.94 10.70 11.51
C LYS A 142 6.64 11.47 11.41
N ASP A 143 6.65 12.65 10.80
CA ASP A 143 5.48 13.53 10.72
C ASP A 143 4.28 12.80 10.10
N MET A 144 4.53 11.99 9.06
CA MET A 144 3.49 11.21 8.43
C MET A 144 3.01 10.02 9.28
N PHE A 145 3.93 9.34 9.97
CA PHE A 145 3.61 8.25 10.87
C PHE A 145 2.74 8.72 12.05
N LEU A 146 3.07 9.87 12.66
CA LEU A 146 2.28 10.46 13.74
C LEU A 146 0.88 10.88 13.27
N LYS A 147 0.77 11.48 12.08
CA LYS A 147 -0.53 11.80 11.46
C LYS A 147 -1.38 10.54 11.26
N TYR A 148 -0.75 9.45 10.83
CA TYR A 148 -1.42 8.16 10.70
C TYR A 148 -1.90 7.60 12.04
N LEU A 149 -1.07 7.63 13.10
CA LEU A 149 -1.47 7.18 14.43
C LEU A 149 -2.64 7.99 14.98
N LYS A 150 -2.58 9.32 14.85
CA LYS A 150 -3.66 10.22 15.25
C LYS A 150 -4.96 9.92 14.51
N TRP A 151 -4.88 9.73 13.18
CA TRP A 151 -6.05 9.35 12.39
C TRP A 151 -6.64 8.00 12.83
N ARG A 152 -5.80 7.00 13.15
CA ARG A 152 -6.30 5.70 13.64
C ARG A 152 -7.08 5.83 14.94
N GLU A 153 -6.59 6.66 15.84
CA GLU A 153 -7.24 6.96 17.12
C GLU A 153 -8.57 7.69 16.89
N GLU A 154 -8.56 8.80 16.15
CA GLU A 154 -9.74 9.62 15.88
C GLU A 154 -10.84 8.85 15.12
N PHE A 155 -10.45 7.99 14.16
CA PHE A 155 -11.40 7.18 13.40
C PHE A 155 -11.85 5.91 14.15
N GLY A 156 -11.15 5.53 15.22
CA GLY A 156 -11.44 4.33 16.01
C GLY A 156 -11.13 3.02 15.27
N VAL A 157 -10.07 2.99 14.46
CA VAL A 157 -9.77 1.86 13.55
C VAL A 157 -9.66 0.53 14.30
N ASP A 158 -9.01 0.51 15.46
CA ASP A 158 -8.78 -0.71 16.24
C ASP A 158 -10.07 -1.34 16.80
N ALA A 159 -11.15 -0.55 16.91
CA ALA A 159 -12.45 -1.00 17.40
C ALA A 159 -13.35 -1.55 16.26
N ILE A 160 -13.13 -1.09 15.02
CA ILE A 160 -13.96 -1.43 13.85
C ILE A 160 -14.16 -2.94 13.67
N PRO A 161 -13.12 -3.80 13.69
CA PRO A 161 -13.32 -5.24 13.46
C PRO A 161 -14.24 -5.92 14.48
N LYS A 162 -14.41 -5.35 15.68
CA LYS A 162 -15.22 -5.90 16.76
C LYS A 162 -16.63 -5.30 16.77
N GLU A 163 -16.74 -4.01 16.52
CA GLU A 163 -17.98 -3.24 16.76
C GLU A 163 -18.77 -2.98 15.48
N PHE A 164 -18.12 -2.88 14.33
CA PHE A 164 -18.76 -2.48 13.09
C PHE A 164 -19.35 -3.68 12.34
N LYS A 165 -20.67 -3.68 12.16
CA LYS A 165 -21.41 -4.60 11.30
C LYS A 165 -21.95 -3.87 10.08
N PHE A 166 -21.62 -4.37 8.91
CA PHE A 166 -22.09 -3.84 7.62
C PHE A 166 -23.24 -4.72 7.10
N GLU A 167 -24.45 -4.43 7.57
CA GLU A 167 -25.65 -5.25 7.35
C GLU A 167 -26.14 -5.18 5.90
N GLU A 168 -25.97 -4.02 5.28
CA GLU A 168 -26.33 -3.70 3.90
C GLU A 168 -25.34 -4.26 2.86
N TYR A 169 -24.32 -5.02 3.29
CA TYR A 169 -23.27 -5.56 2.41
C TYR A 169 -23.81 -6.25 1.15
N ARG A 170 -24.87 -7.06 1.29
CA ARG A 170 -25.45 -7.79 0.16
C ARG A 170 -26.08 -6.86 -0.87
N GLU A 171 -26.71 -5.78 -0.43
CA GLU A 171 -27.34 -4.80 -1.31
C GLU A 171 -26.28 -3.91 -1.98
N VAL A 172 -25.28 -3.49 -1.20
CA VAL A 172 -24.11 -2.76 -1.73
C VAL A 172 -23.38 -3.56 -2.81
N LYS A 173 -23.27 -4.88 -2.66
CA LYS A 173 -22.64 -5.75 -3.66
C LYS A 173 -23.39 -5.83 -4.99
N LYS A 174 -24.69 -5.53 -5.02
CA LYS A 174 -25.48 -5.49 -6.26
C LYS A 174 -25.20 -4.22 -7.06
N CYS A 175 -25.09 -3.07 -6.40
CA CYS A 175 -24.82 -1.79 -7.05
C CYS A 175 -23.33 -1.45 -7.15
N TYR A 176 -22.46 -2.07 -6.36
CA TYR A 176 -21.00 -1.89 -6.40
C TYR A 176 -20.31 -3.25 -6.30
N PRO A 177 -20.17 -3.99 -7.41
CA PRO A 177 -19.57 -5.33 -7.37
C PRO A 177 -18.05 -5.28 -7.17
N HIS A 178 -17.59 -5.57 -5.94
CA HIS A 178 -16.16 -5.55 -5.59
C HIS A 178 -15.76 -6.64 -4.58
N GLY A 179 -14.50 -7.07 -4.53
CA GLY A 179 -14.01 -7.95 -3.47
C GLY A 179 -12.82 -8.82 -3.84
N PHE A 180 -12.29 -9.54 -2.85
CA PHE A 180 -11.15 -10.44 -3.04
C PHE A 180 -11.57 -11.79 -3.63
N HIS A 181 -10.76 -12.30 -4.57
CA HIS A 181 -10.97 -13.61 -5.20
C HIS A 181 -9.65 -14.27 -5.57
N GLY A 182 -9.27 -15.33 -4.84
CA GLY A 182 -8.05 -16.10 -5.12
C GLY A 182 -6.76 -15.33 -4.87
N VAL A 183 -5.67 -15.85 -5.43
CA VAL A 183 -4.32 -15.28 -5.36
C VAL A 183 -3.68 -15.29 -6.74
N ASP A 184 -2.75 -14.38 -6.98
CA ASP A 184 -1.95 -14.37 -8.20
C ASP A 184 -0.82 -15.42 -8.18
N ARG A 185 -0.05 -15.48 -9.27
CA ARG A 185 1.11 -16.39 -9.40
C ARG A 185 2.22 -16.16 -8.37
N HIS A 186 2.20 -15.03 -7.65
CA HIS A 186 3.15 -14.68 -6.60
C HIS A 186 2.56 -14.86 -5.20
N GLY A 187 1.32 -15.37 -5.08
CA GLY A 187 0.64 -15.59 -3.81
C GLY A 187 -0.07 -14.35 -3.24
N ARG A 188 -0.10 -13.23 -3.97
CA ARG A 188 -0.75 -11.99 -3.51
C ARG A 188 -2.27 -12.12 -3.67
N PRO A 189 -3.08 -11.71 -2.67
CA PRO A 189 -4.53 -11.64 -2.82
C PRO A 189 -4.92 -10.83 -4.06
N ILE A 190 -5.91 -11.29 -4.81
CA ILE A 190 -6.44 -10.51 -5.95
C ILE A 190 -7.72 -9.82 -5.49
N TYR A 191 -7.76 -8.50 -5.59
CA TYR A 191 -8.96 -7.68 -5.41
C TYR A 191 -9.53 -7.32 -6.78
N ILE A 192 -10.83 -7.55 -6.97
CA ILE A 192 -11.53 -7.31 -8.23
C ILE A 192 -12.63 -6.29 -7.98
N GLU A 193 -12.66 -5.24 -8.79
CA GLU A 193 -13.67 -4.20 -8.73
C GLU A 193 -14.22 -3.92 -10.13
N ARG A 194 -15.55 -3.98 -10.29
CA ARG A 194 -16.22 -3.79 -11.57
C ARG A 194 -16.80 -2.39 -11.67
N ILE A 195 -15.91 -1.42 -11.88
CA ILE A 195 -16.24 0.01 -11.91
C ILE A 195 -17.35 0.32 -12.94
N GLY A 196 -17.30 -0.30 -14.12
CA GLY A 196 -18.32 -0.04 -15.15
C GLY A 196 -19.72 -0.60 -14.83
N MET A 197 -19.88 -1.33 -13.73
CA MET A 197 -21.16 -1.80 -13.21
C MET A 197 -21.59 -1.03 -11.95
N VAL A 198 -20.87 0.02 -11.56
CA VAL A 198 -21.17 0.78 -10.36
C VAL A 198 -22.36 1.72 -10.60
N ASP A 199 -23.39 1.57 -9.79
CA ASP A 199 -24.50 2.53 -9.70
C ASP A 199 -24.38 3.33 -8.39
N LEU A 200 -23.84 4.54 -8.51
CA LEU A 200 -23.65 5.44 -7.36
C LEU A 200 -24.98 5.93 -6.77
N ASN A 201 -26.01 6.11 -7.60
CA ASN A 201 -27.31 6.56 -7.12
C ASN A 201 -27.93 5.47 -6.24
N ALA A 202 -27.93 4.23 -6.71
CA ALA A 202 -28.40 3.09 -5.92
C ALA A 202 -27.55 2.87 -4.66
N LEU A 203 -26.22 3.02 -4.75
CA LEU A 203 -25.32 2.91 -3.59
C LEU A 203 -25.70 3.90 -2.47
N LEU A 204 -25.93 5.17 -2.83
CA LEU A 204 -26.26 6.22 -1.86
C LEU A 204 -27.69 6.08 -1.27
N GLN A 205 -28.56 5.28 -1.88
CA GLN A 205 -29.85 4.89 -1.28
C GLN A 205 -29.72 3.73 -0.29
N VAL A 206 -28.71 2.88 -0.44
CA VAL A 206 -28.50 1.67 0.36
C VAL A 206 -27.61 1.93 1.58
N THR A 207 -26.57 2.75 1.41
CA THR A 207 -25.58 3.05 2.47
C THR A 207 -25.27 4.54 2.52
N THR A 208 -24.73 4.99 3.64
CA THR A 208 -24.08 6.30 3.73
C THR A 208 -22.59 6.20 3.36
N ILE A 209 -22.01 7.34 2.98
CA ILE A 209 -20.56 7.45 2.70
C ILE A 209 -19.76 7.03 3.94
N ASP A 210 -20.11 7.52 5.13
CA ASP A 210 -19.39 7.20 6.37
C ASP A 210 -19.38 5.71 6.68
N ARG A 211 -20.51 5.03 6.50
CA ARG A 211 -20.61 3.57 6.70
C ARG A 211 -19.82 2.83 5.65
N PHE A 212 -19.86 3.27 4.40
CA PHE A 212 -19.10 2.66 3.31
C PHE A 212 -17.58 2.83 3.51
N VAL A 213 -17.12 4.00 3.96
CA VAL A 213 -15.72 4.24 4.32
C VAL A 213 -15.31 3.37 5.51
N LYS A 214 -16.12 3.28 6.58
CA LYS A 214 -15.86 2.36 7.71
C LYS A 214 -15.78 0.90 7.26
N TYR A 215 -16.63 0.49 6.33
CA TYR A 215 -16.56 -0.82 5.71
C TYR A 215 -15.24 -1.05 4.96
N HIS A 216 -14.80 -0.10 4.13
CA HIS A 216 -13.51 -0.20 3.46
C HIS A 216 -12.33 -0.26 4.43
N VAL A 217 -12.34 0.55 5.50
CA VAL A 217 -11.32 0.47 6.55
C VAL A 217 -11.35 -0.90 7.24
N SER A 218 -12.54 -1.45 7.54
CA SER A 218 -12.69 -2.82 8.05
C SER A 218 -12.08 -3.86 7.12
N GLU A 219 -12.33 -3.75 5.81
CA GLU A 219 -11.77 -4.65 4.81
C GLU A 219 -10.24 -4.53 4.72
N GLN A 220 -9.66 -3.34 4.88
CA GLN A 220 -8.21 -3.16 4.93
C GLN A 220 -7.60 -3.79 6.19
N GLU A 221 -8.20 -3.60 7.36
CA GLU A 221 -7.75 -4.27 8.58
C GLU A 221 -7.88 -5.80 8.46
N LYS A 222 -8.91 -6.31 7.77
CA LYS A 222 -9.01 -7.75 7.46
C LYS A 222 -7.89 -8.22 6.53
N THR A 223 -7.55 -7.41 5.53
CA THR A 223 -6.46 -7.71 4.61
C THR A 223 -5.13 -7.81 5.33
N LEU A 224 -4.83 -6.82 6.19
CA LEU A 224 -3.59 -6.78 6.97
C LEU A 224 -3.50 -7.93 7.98
N ASN A 225 -4.57 -8.22 8.72
CA ASN A 225 -4.53 -9.15 9.84
C ASN A 225 -4.85 -10.61 9.48
N TRP A 226 -5.53 -10.86 8.35
CA TRP A 226 -5.96 -12.21 7.98
C TRP A 226 -5.48 -12.63 6.59
N ARG A 227 -5.71 -11.81 5.56
CA ARG A 227 -5.39 -12.19 4.17
C ARG A 227 -3.88 -12.30 3.96
N TYR A 228 -3.13 -11.29 4.39
CA TYR A 228 -1.68 -11.27 4.25
C TYR A 228 -1.00 -12.42 5.02
N PRO A 229 -1.31 -12.69 6.29
CA PRO A 229 -0.76 -13.87 6.97
C PRO A 229 -1.14 -15.20 6.29
N ALA A 230 -2.40 -15.38 5.88
CA ALA A 230 -2.85 -16.60 5.21
C ALA A 230 -2.14 -16.82 3.88
N CYS A 231 -2.04 -15.77 3.05
CA CYS A 231 -1.31 -15.78 1.80
C CYS A 231 0.18 -16.01 2.02
N SER A 232 0.77 -15.44 3.06
CA SER A 232 2.19 -15.62 3.37
C SER A 232 2.52 -17.07 3.70
N VAL A 233 1.70 -17.72 4.53
CA VAL A 233 1.83 -19.13 4.88
C VAL A 233 1.64 -20.02 3.66
N ALA A 234 0.62 -19.74 2.83
CA ALA A 234 0.35 -20.52 1.61
C ALA A 234 1.48 -20.40 0.58
N ALA A 235 2.03 -19.19 0.39
CA ALA A 235 3.11 -18.91 -0.54
C ALA A 235 4.51 -19.26 0.00
N LYS A 236 4.63 -19.56 1.31
CA LYS A 236 5.89 -19.73 2.04
C LYS A 236 6.84 -18.54 1.88
N LYS A 237 6.27 -17.34 1.78
CA LYS A 237 6.97 -16.07 1.59
C LYS A 237 6.14 -14.97 2.22
N HIS A 238 6.78 -13.93 2.78
CA HIS A 238 6.06 -12.75 3.24
C HIS A 238 5.28 -12.05 2.11
N ILE A 239 3.99 -11.83 2.35
CA ILE A 239 3.04 -11.11 1.51
C ILE A 239 2.49 -9.93 2.31
N ALA A 240 2.56 -8.75 1.73
CA ALA A 240 2.14 -7.48 2.31
C ALA A 240 1.56 -6.50 1.26
N SER A 241 1.26 -6.99 0.06
CA SER A 241 0.60 -6.30 -1.03
C SER A 241 -0.48 -7.19 -1.65
N TYR A 242 -1.46 -6.57 -2.30
CA TYR A 242 -2.48 -7.24 -3.12
C TYR A 242 -2.39 -6.76 -4.57
N HIS A 243 -2.96 -7.55 -5.48
CA HIS A 243 -3.11 -7.15 -6.88
C HIS A 243 -4.54 -6.70 -7.13
N GLU A 244 -4.71 -5.50 -7.67
CA GLU A 244 -6.02 -4.92 -7.94
C GLU A 244 -6.33 -4.98 -9.43
N TYR A 245 -7.51 -5.52 -9.76
CA TYR A 245 -8.03 -5.58 -11.11
C TYR A 245 -9.31 -4.76 -11.20
N LEU A 246 -9.23 -3.65 -11.92
CA LEU A 246 -10.33 -2.73 -12.18
C LEU A 246 -10.93 -3.02 -13.56
N ARG A 247 -12.19 -3.48 -13.60
CA ARG A 247 -12.91 -3.70 -14.86
C ARG A 247 -13.75 -2.45 -15.19
N CYS A 248 -13.32 -1.71 -16.19
CA CYS A 248 -13.96 -0.46 -16.63
C CYS A 248 -14.94 -0.63 -17.81
N GLU A 249 -15.30 -1.86 -18.15
CA GLU A 249 -16.29 -2.11 -19.21
C GLU A 249 -17.67 -1.63 -18.76
N GLY A 250 -18.29 -0.73 -19.51
CA GLY A 250 -19.55 -0.07 -19.14
C GLY A 250 -19.40 1.33 -18.55
N CYS A 251 -18.17 1.83 -18.36
CA CYS A 251 -17.96 3.22 -17.94
C CYS A 251 -18.40 4.20 -19.04
N GLY A 252 -19.46 4.98 -18.80
CA GLY A 252 -19.88 6.08 -19.67
C GLY A 252 -19.05 7.35 -19.44
N SER A 253 -18.88 8.16 -20.48
CA SER A 253 -18.45 9.55 -20.35
C SER A 253 -19.68 10.39 -20.00
N PHE A 254 -19.60 11.15 -18.90
CA PHE A 254 -20.60 12.18 -18.56
C PHE A 254 -20.56 13.33 -19.57
#